data_AF-A0AAC9U381-F1
#
_entry.id   AF-A0AAC9U381-F1
#
_cell.length_a   1.000
_cell.length_b   1.000
_cell.length_c   1.000
_cell.angle_alpha   90.00
_cell.angle_beta   90.00
_cell.angle_gamma   90.00
#
_symmetry.space_group_name_H-M   'P 1'
#
loop_
_entity.id
_entity.type
_entity.pdbx_description
1 polymer ?
#
loop_
_entity_poly.entity_id
_entity_poly.type
_entity_poly.pdbx_seq_one_letter_code
_entity_poly.pdbx_strand_id
1 'polypeptide(L)'
;MSSWEQRTDYLVEVAQRCLRGHQSFELCRSHLVGASQISKGTIYNHFTTEADLVVAVACAQYQGWLKVAEREQEYYTDPLECYLFHHCQRLYDVLAQKRFVIERMMPNQELLLQASEVYRDGFNEVFEQYCQWNKSMISAVGECPGFDRYELLKNYIRGTMINSDDGVKRCDDVQTYYQFSYAMAQLMGHSDRRIPSKQTFSLWLQQRELYTNAAA
;
A
#
# COMPACT_ATOMS: atom_id res chain seq x y z
N MET A 1 1.90 20.10 -13.44
CA MET A 1 2.96 19.67 -12.50
C MET A 1 4.18 20.54 -12.72
N SER A 2 4.71 21.13 -11.67
CA SER A 2 5.94 21.91 -11.72
C SER A 2 7.18 21.01 -11.87
N SER A 3 8.30 21.55 -12.35
CA SER A 3 9.58 20.81 -12.42
C SER A 3 10.10 20.40 -11.03
N TRP A 4 9.62 21.06 -9.98
CA TRP A 4 9.90 20.72 -8.59
C TRP A 4 9.15 19.46 -8.16
N GLU A 5 7.83 19.41 -8.38
CA GLU A 5 7.00 18.24 -8.07
C GLU A 5 7.48 16.99 -8.81
N GLN A 6 7.76 17.11 -10.11
CA GLN A 6 8.27 16.00 -10.91
C GLN A 6 9.58 15.43 -10.36
N ARG A 7 10.44 16.28 -9.80
CA ARG A 7 11.69 15.84 -9.19
C ARG A 7 11.47 15.18 -7.83
N THR A 8 10.54 15.71 -7.02
CA THR A 8 10.14 15.05 -5.76
C THR A 8 9.61 13.66 -6.04
N ASP A 9 8.70 13.52 -7.01
CA ASP A 9 8.12 12.22 -7.39
C ASP A 9 9.19 11.22 -7.83
N TYR A 10 10.14 11.67 -8.65
CA TYR A 10 11.28 10.84 -9.07
C TYR A 10 12.15 10.41 -7.87
N LEU A 11 12.48 11.31 -6.96
CA LEU A 11 13.28 10.99 -5.78
C LEU A 11 12.57 10.00 -4.85
N VAL A 12 11.25 10.15 -4.69
CA VAL A 12 10.42 9.21 -3.91
C VAL A 12 10.35 7.84 -4.60
N GLU A 13 10.25 7.80 -5.93
CA GLU A 13 10.32 6.54 -6.68
C GLU A 13 11.67 5.84 -6.50
N VAL A 14 12.78 6.58 -6.57
CA VAL A 14 14.12 6.04 -6.28
C VAL A 14 14.18 5.51 -4.85
N ALA A 15 13.64 6.24 -3.88
CA ALA A 15 13.57 5.80 -2.48
C ALA A 15 12.82 4.47 -2.32
N GLN A 16 11.63 4.36 -2.93
CA GLN A 16 10.83 3.13 -2.91
C GLN A 16 11.56 1.95 -3.56
N ARG A 17 12.33 2.17 -4.63
CA ARG A 17 13.16 1.15 -5.26
C ARG A 17 14.31 0.70 -4.34
N CYS A 18 14.98 1.64 -3.67
CA CYS A 18 16.04 1.33 -2.70
C CYS A 18 15.54 0.54 -1.50
N LEU A 19 14.26 0.68 -1.12
CA LEU A 19 13.66 -0.04 0.00
C LEU A 19 13.13 -1.43 -0.37
N ARG A 20 13.21 -1.85 -1.64
CA ARG A 20 12.68 -3.16 -2.05
C ARG A 20 13.41 -4.31 -1.36
N GLY A 21 12.65 -5.21 -0.73
CA GLY A 21 13.16 -6.35 0.02
C GLY A 21 13.75 -6.01 1.40
N HIS A 22 13.74 -4.74 1.80
CA HIS A 22 14.13 -4.34 3.14
C HIS A 22 12.96 -4.52 4.12
N GLN A 23 13.29 -4.95 5.35
CA GLN A 23 12.30 -5.10 6.42
C GLN A 23 12.26 -3.89 7.36
N SER A 24 13.33 -3.11 7.39
CA SER A 24 13.50 -1.88 8.17
C SER A 24 13.64 -0.66 7.24
N PHE A 25 13.21 0.52 7.71
CA PHE A 25 13.42 1.77 6.98
C PHE A 25 14.79 2.34 7.34
N GLU A 26 15.83 1.97 6.60
CA GLU A 26 17.22 2.42 6.81
C GLU A 26 17.68 3.44 5.77
N LEU A 27 16.75 3.88 4.91
CA LEU A 27 17.06 4.82 3.84
C LEU A 27 17.20 6.25 4.38
N CYS A 28 18.36 6.86 4.19
CA CYS A 28 18.61 8.27 4.45
C CYS A 28 18.76 9.07 3.15
N ARG A 29 18.63 10.39 3.23
CA ARG A 29 18.82 11.31 2.08
C ARG A 29 20.17 11.15 1.38
N SER A 30 21.23 10.79 2.12
CA SER A 30 22.56 10.52 1.53
C SER A 30 22.57 9.33 0.57
N HIS A 31 21.76 8.30 0.83
CA HIS A 31 21.65 7.13 -0.05
C HIS A 31 21.04 7.50 -1.41
N LEU A 32 20.16 8.50 -1.44
CA LEU A 32 19.55 8.98 -2.68
C LEU A 32 20.55 9.66 -3.63
N VAL A 33 21.67 10.21 -3.14
CA VAL A 33 22.66 10.89 -3.99
C VAL A 33 23.23 9.92 -5.02
N GLY A 34 23.69 8.75 -4.57
CA GLY A 34 24.22 7.71 -5.46
C GLY A 34 23.14 7.06 -6.33
N ALA A 35 21.95 6.85 -5.77
CA ALA A 35 20.87 6.15 -6.45
C ALA A 35 20.14 6.99 -7.52
N SER A 36 20.09 8.32 -7.36
CA SER A 36 19.33 9.22 -8.25
C SER A 36 20.17 10.02 -9.23
N GLN A 37 21.50 10.11 -9.02
CA GLN A 37 22.42 11.02 -9.73
C GLN A 37 22.06 12.51 -9.58
N ILE A 38 21.28 12.86 -8.56
CA ILE A 38 20.96 14.24 -8.19
C ILE A 38 21.93 14.73 -7.12
N SER A 39 22.31 16.00 -7.19
CA SER A 39 23.24 16.60 -6.23
C SER A 39 22.72 16.52 -4.80
N LYS A 40 23.64 16.37 -3.83
CA LYS A 40 23.32 16.37 -2.39
C LYS A 40 22.54 17.62 -1.99
N GLY A 41 22.97 18.80 -2.44
CA GLY A 41 22.27 20.06 -2.12
C GLY A 41 20.82 20.06 -2.60
N THR A 42 20.56 19.55 -3.81
CA THR A 42 19.20 19.45 -4.34
C THR A 42 18.35 18.48 -3.51
N ILE A 43 18.85 17.29 -3.18
CA ILE A 43 18.09 16.32 -2.36
C ILE A 43 17.72 16.91 -1.00
N TYR A 44 18.66 17.61 -0.35
CA TYR A 44 18.44 18.21 0.96
C TYR A 44 17.48 19.41 0.91
N ASN A 45 17.33 20.04 -0.26
CA ASN A 45 16.30 21.07 -0.47
C ASN A 45 14.91 20.46 -0.68
N HIS A 46 14.82 19.26 -1.28
CA HIS A 46 13.54 18.54 -1.40
C HIS A 46 13.12 17.90 -0.07
N PHE A 47 14.06 17.36 0.70
CA PHE A 47 13.83 16.75 2.01
C PHE A 47 14.74 17.41 3.05
N THR A 48 14.19 18.35 3.81
CA THR A 48 14.96 19.15 4.79
C THR A 48 15.33 18.34 6.03
N THR A 49 14.54 17.32 6.36
CA THR A 49 14.81 16.33 7.42
C THR A 49 14.77 14.91 6.85
N GLU A 50 15.24 13.93 7.63
CA GLU A 50 15.01 12.51 7.26
C GLU A 50 13.52 12.15 7.36
N ALA A 51 12.79 12.76 8.29
CA ALA A 51 11.35 12.57 8.44
C ALA A 51 10.60 12.99 7.16
N ASP A 52 11.03 14.07 6.48
CA ASP A 52 10.45 14.47 5.19
C ASP A 52 10.51 13.34 4.16
N LEU A 53 11.66 12.67 4.03
CA LEU A 53 11.84 11.54 3.10
C LEU A 53 10.93 10.37 3.49
N VAL A 54 10.91 10.02 4.77
CA VAL A 54 10.12 8.89 5.29
C VAL A 54 8.63 9.14 5.03
N VAL A 55 8.15 10.33 5.35
CA VAL A 55 6.75 10.74 5.18
C VAL A 55 6.41 10.83 3.70
N ALA A 56 7.28 11.36 2.85
CA ALA A 56 7.05 11.39 1.39
C ALA A 56 6.89 10.00 0.78
N VAL A 57 7.71 9.03 1.20
CA VAL A 57 7.58 7.63 0.77
C VAL A 57 6.24 7.04 1.21
N ALA A 58 5.81 7.33 2.45
CA ALA A 58 4.51 6.90 2.95
C ALA A 58 3.37 7.52 2.14
N CYS A 59 3.41 8.84 1.89
CA CYS A 59 2.43 9.55 1.07
C CYS A 59 2.27 8.90 -0.30
N ALA A 60 3.38 8.70 -1.01
CA ALA A 60 3.34 8.12 -2.35
C ALA A 60 2.79 6.68 -2.33
N GLN A 61 3.03 5.92 -1.26
CA GLN A 61 2.45 4.58 -1.12
C GLN A 61 0.92 4.62 -0.99
N TYR A 62 0.38 5.50 -0.14
CA TYR A 62 -1.06 5.69 0.01
C TYR A 62 -1.72 6.26 -1.25
N GLN A 63 -1.08 7.24 -1.90
CA GLN A 63 -1.55 7.77 -3.20
C GLN A 63 -1.59 6.68 -4.26
N GLY A 64 -0.56 5.81 -4.30
CA GLY A 64 -0.53 4.66 -5.19
C GLY A 64 -1.70 3.71 -4.95
N TRP A 65 -2.02 3.42 -3.68
CA TRP A 65 -3.18 2.60 -3.34
C TRP A 65 -4.51 3.25 -3.72
N LEU A 66 -4.69 4.55 -3.49
CA LEU A 66 -5.91 5.26 -3.92
C LEU A 66 -6.09 5.19 -5.45
N LYS A 67 -5.02 5.41 -6.21
CA LYS A 67 -5.06 5.29 -7.69
C LYS A 67 -5.41 3.88 -8.17
N VAL A 68 -4.98 2.84 -7.46
CA VAL A 68 -5.36 1.46 -7.76
C VAL A 68 -6.84 1.24 -7.43
N ALA A 69 -7.27 1.69 -6.25
CA ALA A 69 -8.65 1.58 -5.81
C ALA A 69 -9.64 2.26 -6.77
N GLU A 70 -9.32 3.46 -7.28
CA GLU A 70 -10.12 4.17 -8.28
C GLU A 70 -10.32 3.31 -9.54
N ARG A 71 -9.24 2.73 -10.07
CA ARG A 71 -9.31 1.85 -11.26
C ARG A 71 -10.10 0.56 -11.00
N GLU A 72 -9.96 0.00 -9.80
CA GLU A 72 -10.69 -1.21 -9.43
C GLU A 72 -12.18 -0.95 -9.26
N GLN A 73 -12.58 0.23 -8.80
CA GLN A 73 -13.99 0.64 -8.75
C GLN A 73 -14.62 0.82 -10.13
N GLU A 74 -13.82 1.09 -11.18
CA GLU A 74 -14.28 1.07 -12.57
C GLU A 74 -14.47 -0.36 -13.11
N TYR A 75 -13.71 -1.33 -12.56
CA TYR A 75 -13.68 -2.71 -13.05
C TYR A 75 -14.67 -3.64 -12.32
N TYR A 76 -14.77 -3.52 -10.99
CA TYR A 76 -15.61 -4.39 -10.16
C TYR A 76 -16.91 -3.69 -9.78
N THR A 77 -18.03 -4.32 -10.10
CA THR A 77 -19.36 -3.82 -9.71
C THR A 77 -19.78 -4.23 -8.30
N ASP A 78 -19.31 -5.37 -7.79
CA ASP A 78 -19.54 -5.78 -6.39
C ASP A 78 -18.51 -5.10 -5.46
N PRO A 79 -18.97 -4.28 -4.49
CA PRO A 79 -18.07 -3.65 -3.52
C PRO A 79 -17.23 -4.66 -2.73
N LEU A 80 -17.75 -5.86 -2.48
CA LEU A 80 -17.01 -6.89 -1.76
C LEU A 80 -15.83 -7.36 -2.62
N GLU A 81 -16.06 -7.73 -3.87
CA GLU A 81 -14.99 -8.13 -4.78
C GLU A 81 -13.95 -7.02 -4.97
N CYS A 82 -14.39 -5.78 -5.17
CA CYS A 82 -13.50 -4.62 -5.27
C CYS A 82 -12.58 -4.51 -4.05
N TYR A 83 -13.14 -4.58 -2.84
CA TYR A 83 -12.35 -4.50 -1.62
C TYR A 83 -11.38 -5.67 -1.47
N LEU A 84 -11.84 -6.90 -1.74
CA LEU A 84 -11.03 -8.09 -1.60
C LEU A 84 -9.84 -8.08 -2.58
N PHE A 85 -10.07 -7.74 -3.84
CA PHE A 85 -9.03 -7.72 -4.87
C PHE A 85 -8.05 -6.57 -4.70
N HIS A 86 -8.50 -5.40 -4.22
CA HIS A 86 -7.59 -4.29 -3.85
C HIS A 86 -6.54 -4.72 -2.85
N HIS A 87 -6.97 -5.34 -1.75
CA HIS A 87 -6.02 -5.79 -0.72
C HIS A 87 -5.22 -7.00 -1.19
N CYS A 88 -5.77 -7.87 -2.03
CA CYS A 88 -4.98 -8.93 -2.67
C CYS A 88 -3.89 -8.35 -3.58
N GLN A 89 -4.17 -7.29 -4.35
CA GLN A 89 -3.17 -6.61 -5.17
C GLN A 89 -2.05 -6.04 -4.31
N ARG A 90 -2.39 -5.40 -3.17
CA ARG A 90 -1.39 -4.91 -2.22
C ARG A 90 -0.49 -6.04 -1.69
N LEU A 91 -1.08 -7.17 -1.32
CA LEU A 91 -0.33 -8.33 -0.85
C LEU A 91 0.55 -8.92 -1.96
N TYR A 92 0.04 -9.00 -3.19
CA TYR A 92 0.81 -9.43 -4.34
C TYR A 92 2.01 -8.52 -4.60
N ASP A 93 1.83 -7.19 -4.50
CA ASP A 93 2.93 -6.23 -4.67
C ASP A 93 4.03 -6.40 -3.60
N VAL A 94 3.66 -6.69 -2.36
CA VAL A 94 4.61 -7.05 -1.30
C VAL A 94 5.37 -8.34 -1.67
N LEU A 95 4.66 -9.41 -2.03
CA LEU A 95 5.27 -10.72 -2.26
C LEU A 95 6.11 -10.79 -3.55
N ALA A 96 5.57 -10.26 -4.65
CA ALA A 96 6.14 -10.37 -6.01
C ALA A 96 7.17 -9.28 -6.29
N GLN A 97 6.87 -8.01 -5.95
CA GLN A 97 7.76 -6.89 -6.24
C GLN A 97 8.66 -6.53 -5.06
N LYS A 98 8.56 -7.28 -3.95
CA LYS A 98 9.29 -7.01 -2.70
C LYS A 98 9.09 -5.57 -2.23
N ARG A 99 7.87 -5.02 -2.40
CA ARG A 99 7.58 -3.66 -1.95
C ARG A 99 7.73 -3.58 -0.43
N PHE A 100 8.35 -2.49 0.03
CA PHE A 100 8.48 -2.21 1.46
C PHE A 100 7.11 -2.11 2.12
N VAL A 101 6.94 -2.82 3.24
CA VAL A 101 5.70 -2.80 4.04
C VAL A 101 5.69 -1.53 4.89
N ILE A 102 5.09 -0.46 4.36
CA ILE A 102 5.00 0.85 5.03
C ILE A 102 4.31 0.77 6.41
N GLU A 103 3.46 -0.24 6.60
CA GLU A 103 2.74 -0.49 7.83
C GLU A 103 3.65 -0.85 9.02
N ARG A 104 4.90 -1.22 8.78
CA ARG A 104 5.90 -1.42 9.85
C ARG A 104 6.32 -0.10 10.50
N MET A 105 6.37 0.96 9.71
CA MET A 105 6.87 2.26 10.16
C MET A 105 5.74 3.22 10.49
N MET A 106 4.57 3.13 9.82
CA MET A 106 3.36 3.96 10.00
C MET A 106 3.65 5.30 10.68
N PRO A 107 3.81 6.41 9.93
CA PRO A 107 4.19 7.69 10.50
C PRO A 107 3.37 8.03 11.75
N ASN A 108 4.03 7.98 12.90
CA ASN A 108 3.43 8.31 14.18
C ASN A 108 3.54 9.82 14.42
N GLN A 109 2.89 10.30 15.48
CA GLN A 109 2.87 11.74 15.78
C GLN A 109 4.28 12.31 15.99
N GLU A 110 5.19 11.55 16.59
CA GLU A 110 6.57 11.97 16.81
C GLU A 110 7.33 12.19 15.49
N LEU A 111 7.22 11.25 14.54
CA LEU A 111 7.82 11.37 13.22
C LEU A 111 7.21 12.54 12.44
N LEU A 112 5.88 12.70 12.50
CA LEU A 112 5.18 13.79 11.82
C LEU A 112 5.55 15.17 12.37
N LEU A 113 5.89 15.28 13.65
CA LEU A 113 6.38 16.52 14.25
C LEU A 113 7.79 16.90 13.77
N GLN A 114 8.58 15.93 13.31
CA GLN A 114 9.92 16.14 12.75
C GLN A 114 9.90 16.41 11.24
N ALA A 115 8.78 16.14 10.58
CA ALA A 115 8.57 16.46 9.18
C ALA A 115 8.14 17.93 9.01
N SER A 116 8.56 18.50 7.90
CA SER A 116 8.11 19.80 7.42
C SER A 116 6.60 19.78 7.19
N GLU A 117 5.98 20.94 7.38
CA GLU A 117 4.53 21.12 7.28
C GLU A 117 3.95 20.57 5.97
N VAL A 118 4.59 20.85 4.83
CA VAL A 118 4.15 20.36 3.50
C VAL A 118 4.02 18.83 3.46
N TYR A 119 4.98 18.09 4.03
CA TYR A 119 4.93 16.62 4.03
C TYR A 119 3.97 16.07 5.06
N ARG A 120 3.93 16.67 6.25
CA ARG A 120 2.98 16.28 7.31
C ARG A 120 1.55 16.45 6.85
N ASP A 121 1.22 17.60 6.28
CA ASP A 121 -0.15 17.92 5.86
C ASP A 121 -0.57 17.05 4.67
N GLY A 122 0.33 16.87 3.69
CA GLY A 122 0.10 15.95 2.58
C GLY A 122 -0.11 14.50 3.02
N PHE A 123 0.59 14.04 4.06
CA PHE A 123 0.38 12.71 4.64
C PHE A 123 -0.96 12.59 5.32
N ASN A 124 -1.31 13.54 6.19
CA ASN A 124 -2.59 13.51 6.91
C ASN A 124 -3.76 13.50 5.92
N GLU A 125 -3.68 14.29 4.86
CA GLU A 125 -4.71 14.34 3.82
C GLU A 125 -4.86 12.99 3.11
N VAL A 126 -3.78 12.43 2.54
CA VAL A 126 -3.88 11.16 1.78
C VAL A 126 -4.23 9.98 2.69
N PHE A 127 -3.72 9.97 3.92
CA PHE A 127 -4.04 8.93 4.89
C PHE A 127 -5.52 8.96 5.25
N GLU A 128 -6.09 10.14 5.51
CA GLU A 128 -7.52 10.28 5.79
C GLU A 128 -8.37 9.87 4.58
N GLN A 129 -7.97 10.25 3.35
CA GLN A 129 -8.64 9.82 2.13
C GLN A 129 -8.68 8.28 2.01
N TYR A 130 -7.56 7.61 2.28
CA TYR A 130 -7.50 6.14 2.23
C TYR A 130 -8.31 5.47 3.36
N CYS A 131 -8.32 6.07 4.55
CA CYS A 131 -9.17 5.63 5.66
C CYS A 131 -10.65 5.76 5.28
N GLN A 132 -11.04 6.89 4.70
CA GLN A 132 -12.40 7.14 4.26
C GLN A 132 -12.81 6.19 3.13
N TRP A 133 -11.93 5.93 2.16
CA TRP A 133 -12.19 4.94 1.12
C TRP A 133 -12.48 3.55 1.72
N ASN A 134 -11.68 3.09 2.68
CA ASN A 134 -11.91 1.81 3.35
C ASN A 134 -13.27 1.78 4.08
N LYS A 135 -13.59 2.83 4.84
CA LYS A 135 -14.87 2.95 5.55
C LYS A 135 -16.05 2.94 4.57
N SER A 136 -15.97 3.71 3.49
CA SER A 136 -16.99 3.77 2.45
C SER A 136 -17.21 2.41 1.77
N MET A 137 -16.13 1.68 1.44
CA MET A 137 -16.23 0.35 0.86
C MET A 137 -16.87 -0.66 1.82
N ILE A 138 -16.47 -0.65 3.09
CA ILE A 138 -17.09 -1.51 4.12
C ILE A 138 -18.59 -1.22 4.24
N SER A 139 -18.98 0.05 4.28
CA SER A 139 -20.39 0.46 4.32
C SER A 139 -21.15 0.01 3.05
N ALA A 140 -20.54 0.15 1.87
CA ALA A 140 -21.14 -0.27 0.60
C ALA A 140 -21.32 -1.80 0.47
N VAL A 141 -20.44 -2.60 1.10
CA VAL A 141 -20.62 -4.06 1.19
C VAL A 141 -21.85 -4.41 2.04
N GLY A 142 -22.15 -3.59 3.05
CA GLY A 142 -23.29 -3.71 3.95
C GLY A 142 -22.86 -3.58 5.41
N GLU A 143 -23.58 -2.78 6.18
CA GLU A 143 -23.28 -2.58 7.60
C GLU A 143 -23.68 -3.80 8.44
N CYS A 144 -22.75 -4.27 9.26
CA CYS A 144 -22.99 -5.34 10.24
C CYS A 144 -22.72 -4.80 11.65
N PRO A 145 -23.76 -4.61 12.49
CA PRO A 145 -23.62 -3.99 13.80
C PRO A 145 -22.77 -4.83 14.77
N GLY A 146 -22.34 -4.21 15.87
CA GLY A 146 -21.72 -4.88 17.02
C GLY A 146 -20.20 -4.75 17.14
N PHE A 147 -19.48 -4.42 16.06
CA PHE A 147 -18.02 -4.22 16.10
C PHE A 147 -17.58 -3.07 15.20
N ASP A 148 -16.45 -2.45 15.53
CA ASP A 148 -15.75 -1.55 14.61
C ASP A 148 -15.04 -2.38 13.53
N ARG A 149 -15.76 -2.61 12.43
CA ARG A 149 -15.30 -3.42 11.30
C ARG A 149 -14.08 -2.82 10.61
N TYR A 150 -14.01 -1.49 10.57
CA TYR A 150 -12.88 -0.78 9.98
C TYR A 150 -11.60 -1.05 10.78
N GLU A 151 -11.64 -0.88 12.10
CA GLU A 151 -10.48 -1.14 12.95
C GLU A 151 -10.05 -2.62 12.92
N LEU A 152 -10.99 -3.56 12.94
CA LEU A 152 -10.69 -4.99 12.83
C LEU A 152 -9.97 -5.32 11.52
N LEU A 153 -10.51 -4.87 10.39
CA LEU A 153 -9.90 -5.10 9.08
C LEU A 153 -8.56 -4.42 8.94
N LYS A 154 -8.44 -3.15 9.37
CA LYS A 154 -7.18 -2.40 9.33
C LYS A 154 -6.06 -3.15 10.04
N ASN A 155 -6.33 -3.65 11.25
CA ASN A 155 -5.35 -4.39 12.04
C ASN A 155 -5.02 -5.75 11.42
N TYR A 156 -6.02 -6.47 10.91
CA TYR A 156 -5.81 -7.76 10.23
C TYR A 156 -4.99 -7.62 8.95
N ILE A 157 -5.31 -6.65 8.10
CA ILE A 157 -4.60 -6.38 6.85
C ILE A 157 -3.15 -5.99 7.16
N ARG A 158 -2.93 -5.06 8.10
CA ARG A 158 -1.59 -4.68 8.55
C ARG A 158 -0.77 -5.89 9.01
N GLY A 159 -1.33 -6.71 9.91
CA GLY A 159 -0.66 -7.92 10.40
C GLY A 159 -0.37 -8.92 9.28
N THR A 160 -1.29 -9.06 8.32
CA THR A 160 -1.10 -9.95 7.16
C THR A 160 0.02 -9.50 6.25
N MET A 161 0.13 -8.19 5.97
CA MET A 161 1.22 -7.65 5.14
C MET A 161 2.58 -7.90 5.78
N ILE A 162 2.71 -7.57 7.07
CA ILE A 162 3.97 -7.77 7.83
C ILE A 162 4.34 -9.24 7.88
N ASN A 163 3.43 -10.11 8.32
CA ASN A 163 3.69 -11.55 8.46
C ASN A 163 3.96 -12.24 7.12
N SER A 164 3.39 -11.73 6.02
CA SER A 164 3.61 -12.31 4.69
C SER A 164 4.92 -11.85 4.06
N ASP A 165 5.42 -10.68 4.42
CA ASP A 165 6.77 -10.24 4.04
C ASP A 165 7.86 -10.91 4.90
N ASP A 166 7.59 -11.16 6.18
CA ASP A 166 8.49 -11.93 7.06
C ASP A 166 8.49 -13.43 6.71
N GLY A 167 7.31 -13.96 6.37
CA GLY A 167 7.16 -15.33 5.94
C GLY A 167 7.67 -15.52 4.51
N VAL A 168 8.33 -16.65 4.23
CA VAL A 168 8.76 -17.02 2.87
C VAL A 168 7.55 -17.48 2.03
N LYS A 169 6.47 -16.69 2.02
CA LYS A 169 5.27 -16.95 1.22
C LYS A 169 5.57 -16.65 -0.25
N ARG A 170 4.99 -17.46 -1.13
CA ARG A 170 5.13 -17.28 -2.57
C ARG A 170 4.02 -16.37 -3.09
N CYS A 171 4.34 -15.53 -4.06
CA CYS A 171 3.36 -14.65 -4.69
C CYS A 171 2.37 -15.39 -5.59
N ASP A 172 2.69 -16.60 -6.05
CA ASP A 172 1.86 -17.44 -6.93
C ASP A 172 0.95 -18.42 -6.17
N ASP A 173 0.94 -18.37 -4.84
CA ASP A 173 0.10 -19.24 -4.02
C ASP A 173 -1.35 -18.76 -3.96
N VAL A 174 -2.21 -19.39 -4.76
CA VAL A 174 -3.67 -19.19 -4.76
C VAL A 174 -4.29 -19.30 -3.37
N GLN A 175 -3.79 -20.21 -2.53
CA GLN A 175 -4.35 -20.44 -1.20
C GLN A 175 -4.17 -19.22 -0.29
N THR A 176 -3.04 -18.52 -0.41
CA THR A 176 -2.74 -17.30 0.35
C THR A 176 -3.80 -16.21 0.10
N TYR A 177 -4.12 -15.91 -1.16
CA TYR A 177 -5.12 -14.90 -1.49
C TYR A 177 -6.53 -15.32 -1.11
N TYR A 178 -6.89 -16.59 -1.36
CA TYR A 178 -8.21 -17.11 -0.98
C TYR A 178 -8.45 -17.03 0.53
N GLN A 179 -7.47 -17.44 1.36
CA GLN A 179 -7.57 -17.34 2.82
C GLN A 179 -7.60 -15.89 3.29
N PHE A 180 -6.81 -15.02 2.67
CA PHE A 180 -6.78 -13.60 2.99
C PHE A 180 -8.15 -12.97 2.74
N SER A 181 -8.75 -13.23 1.57
CA SER A 181 -10.08 -12.74 1.23
C SER A 181 -11.19 -13.34 2.09
N TYR A 182 -11.10 -14.64 2.41
CA TYR A 182 -12.04 -15.29 3.32
C TYR A 182 -12.04 -14.61 4.69
N ALA A 183 -10.87 -14.41 5.29
CA ALA A 183 -10.77 -13.74 6.58
C ALA A 183 -11.29 -12.30 6.56
N MET A 184 -11.01 -11.53 5.48
CA MET A 184 -11.57 -10.18 5.34
C MET A 184 -13.10 -10.20 5.30
N ALA A 185 -13.72 -11.09 4.52
CA ALA A 185 -15.18 -11.21 4.45
C ALA A 185 -15.79 -11.58 5.82
N GLN A 186 -15.15 -12.50 6.56
CA GLN A 186 -15.58 -12.87 7.92
C GLN A 186 -15.48 -11.69 8.90
N LEU A 187 -14.37 -10.94 8.86
CA LEU A 187 -14.16 -9.78 9.74
C LEU A 187 -15.14 -8.64 9.45
N MET A 188 -15.55 -8.46 8.18
CA MET A 188 -16.65 -7.55 7.82
C MET A 188 -18.02 -7.99 8.36
N GLY A 189 -18.19 -9.26 8.73
CA GLY A 189 -19.46 -9.83 9.19
C GLY A 189 -20.29 -10.49 8.08
N HIS A 190 -19.72 -10.72 6.90
CA HIS A 190 -20.42 -11.27 5.72
C HIS A 190 -20.03 -12.73 5.48
N SER A 191 -20.19 -13.56 6.50
CA SER A 191 -19.76 -14.97 6.49
C SER A 191 -20.53 -15.86 5.49
N ASP A 192 -21.72 -15.41 5.12
CA ASP A 192 -22.68 -16.02 4.21
C ASP A 192 -22.49 -15.57 2.75
N ARG A 193 -21.80 -14.44 2.52
CA ARG A 193 -21.49 -13.96 1.18
C ARG A 193 -20.44 -14.85 0.53
N ARG A 194 -20.68 -15.21 -0.73
CA ARG A 194 -19.72 -15.97 -1.54
C ARG A 194 -18.57 -15.05 -1.92
N ILE A 195 -17.36 -15.42 -1.50
CA ILE A 195 -16.13 -14.80 -1.98
C ILE A 195 -15.71 -15.41 -3.33
N PRO A 196 -14.81 -14.75 -4.08
CA PRO A 196 -14.23 -15.30 -5.30
C PRO A 196 -13.65 -16.72 -5.09
N SER A 197 -13.84 -17.57 -6.09
CA SER A 197 -13.36 -18.95 -6.04
C SER A 197 -11.84 -19.03 -6.19
N LYS A 198 -11.24 -20.15 -5.80
CA LYS A 198 -9.82 -20.43 -6.07
C LYS A 198 -9.48 -20.37 -7.57
N GLN A 199 -10.41 -20.76 -8.43
CA GLN A 199 -10.24 -20.65 -9.88
C GLN A 199 -10.16 -19.18 -10.32
N THR A 200 -10.98 -18.31 -9.74
CA THR A 200 -10.94 -16.86 -9.97
C THR A 200 -9.57 -16.30 -9.58
N PHE A 201 -9.04 -16.66 -8.41
CA PHE A 201 -7.69 -16.26 -7.99
C PHE A 201 -6.58 -16.81 -8.89
N SER A 202 -6.73 -18.05 -9.38
CA SER A 202 -5.76 -18.65 -10.31
C SER A 202 -5.67 -17.85 -11.61
N LEU A 203 -6.82 -17.47 -12.18
CA LEU A 203 -6.88 -16.63 -13.38
C LEU A 203 -6.32 -15.22 -13.12
N TRP A 204 -6.66 -14.64 -11.96
CA TRP A 204 -6.16 -13.34 -11.52
C TRP A 204 -4.63 -13.30 -11.38
N LEU A 205 -4.01 -14.38 -10.89
CA LEU A 205 -2.55 -14.51 -10.82
C LEU A 205 -1.91 -14.68 -12.20
N GLN A 206 -2.48 -15.53 -13.07
CA GLN A 206 -1.98 -15.73 -14.43
C GLN A 206 -1.93 -14.41 -15.23
N GLN A 207 -2.95 -13.56 -15.09
CA GLN A 207 -2.96 -12.24 -15.73
C GLN A 207 -1.77 -11.38 -15.26
N ARG A 208 -1.40 -11.45 -13.96
CA ARG A 208 -0.28 -10.66 -13.41
C ARG A 208 1.08 -11.16 -13.85
N GLU A 209 1.26 -12.46 -13.97
CA GLU A 209 2.50 -13.03 -14.51
C GLU A 209 2.74 -12.54 -15.94
N LEU A 210 1.70 -12.50 -16.77
CA LEU A 210 1.78 -11.98 -18.14
C LEU A 210 2.17 -10.50 -18.17
N TYR A 211 1.57 -9.67 -17.32
CA TYR A 211 1.95 -8.24 -17.23
C TYR A 211 3.36 -8.03 -16.68
N THR A 212 3.79 -8.83 -15.69
CA THR A 212 5.12 -8.71 -15.08
C THR A 212 6.22 -9.13 -16.05
N ASN A 213 6.00 -10.19 -16.83
CA ASN A 213 6.93 -10.66 -17.85
C ASN A 213 6.97 -9.75 -19.10
N ALA A 214 5.90 -9.00 -19.38
CA ALA A 214 5.87 -8.02 -20.47
C ALA A 214 6.54 -6.67 -20.12
N ALA A 215 6.74 -6.39 -18.83
CA ALA A 215 7.34 -5.15 -18.33
C ALA A 215 8.81 -5.28 -17.88
N ALA A 216 9.36 -6.50 -17.92
CA ALA A 216 10.76 -6.82 -17.65
C ALA A 216 11.57 -6.89 -18.95
#